data_AF-Q1ASF0-F1
#
_entry.id   AF-Q1ASF0-F1
#
_cell.length_a   1.000
_cell.length_b   1.000
_cell.length_c   1.000
_cell.angle_alpha   90.00
_cell.angle_beta   90.00
_cell.angle_gamma   90.00
#
_symmetry.space_group_name_H-M   'P 1'
#
loop_
_entity.id
_entity.type
_entity.pdbx_description
1 polymer ?
#
loop_
_entity_poly.entity_id
_entity_poly.type
_entity_poly.pdbx_seq_one_letter_code
_entity_poly.pdbx_strand_id
1 'polypeptide(L)'
;MEQDATRKALLSSGASAAEGLLRACSSGDGPQRLQMVRDLAQDLKRQLEALSSLPRAEASSDALAEAALRCGDVATLAACNAGALPPEGRDLALEAARRAREVTAGVLAGLEREGEAPENALRDARSADWRASLALRQLGERA
;
A
#
# COMPACT_ATOMS: atom_id res chain seq x y z
N MET A 1 19.60 -10.28 12.32
CA MET A 1 19.80 -9.24 11.29
C MET A 1 18.90 -9.47 10.09
N GLU A 2 18.80 -10.70 9.56
CA GLU A 2 18.04 -10.99 8.34
C GLU A 2 16.55 -10.63 8.38
N GLN A 3 15.84 -10.92 9.48
CA GLN A 3 14.41 -10.60 9.61
C GLN A 3 14.10 -9.09 9.63
N ASP A 4 14.99 -8.27 10.18
CA ASP A 4 14.78 -6.81 10.23
C ASP A 4 15.02 -6.15 8.87
N ALA A 5 16.01 -6.63 8.12
CA ALA A 5 16.24 -6.22 6.74
C ALA A 5 15.05 -6.58 5.84
N THR A 6 14.49 -7.79 6.00
CA THR A 6 13.30 -8.23 5.25
C THR A 6 12.07 -7.39 5.58
N ARG A 7 11.81 -7.11 6.87
CA ARG A 7 10.74 -6.20 7.29
C ARG A 7 10.91 -4.82 6.65
N LYS A 8 12.10 -4.24 6.77
CA LYS A 8 12.38 -2.89 6.25
C LYS A 8 12.19 -2.83 4.74
N ALA A 9 12.65 -3.85 4.00
CA ALA A 9 12.46 -3.95 2.57
C ALA A 9 10.97 -4.05 2.20
N LEU A 10 10.20 -4.87 2.92
CA LEU A 10 8.76 -5.01 2.73
C LEU A 10 8.04 -3.66 2.93
N LEU A 11 8.30 -2.96 4.04
CA LEU A 11 7.67 -1.68 4.34
C LEU A 11 8.11 -0.57 3.36
N SER A 12 9.38 -0.57 2.95
CA SER A 12 9.88 0.35 1.92
C SER A 12 9.20 0.12 0.57
N SER A 13 8.87 -1.14 0.24
CA SER A 13 8.08 -1.45 -0.95
C SER A 13 6.68 -0.82 -0.90
N GLY A 14 6.09 -0.70 0.30
CA GLY A 14 4.84 0.03 0.50
C GLY A 14 4.97 1.51 0.15
N ALA A 15 6.03 2.17 0.61
CA ALA A 15 6.31 3.56 0.23
C ALA A 15 6.52 3.72 -1.28
N SER A 16 7.20 2.77 -1.93
CA SER A 16 7.33 2.73 -3.39
C SER A 16 5.99 2.54 -4.11
N ALA A 17 5.05 1.80 -3.52
CA ALA A 17 3.70 1.67 -4.07
C ALA A 17 2.96 3.01 -4.05
N ALA A 18 3.02 3.74 -2.93
CA ALA A 18 2.43 5.08 -2.81
C ALA A 18 3.07 6.08 -3.80
N GLU A 19 4.40 6.01 -3.98
CA GLU A 19 5.11 6.79 -5.01
C GLU A 19 4.68 6.43 -6.44
N GLY A 20 4.43 5.14 -6.72
CA GLY A 20 3.87 4.72 -8.00
C GLY A 20 2.52 5.37 -8.28
N LEU A 21 1.63 5.44 -7.29
CA LEU A 21 0.34 6.13 -7.40
C LEU A 21 0.50 7.65 -7.56
N LEU A 22 1.45 8.26 -6.85
CA LEU A 22 1.78 9.69 -7.00
C LEU A 22 2.18 10.00 -8.44
N ARG A 23 3.04 9.17 -9.03
CA ARG A 23 3.48 9.28 -10.43
C ARG A 23 2.33 9.05 -11.40
N ALA A 24 1.49 8.05 -11.15
CA ALA A 24 0.29 7.79 -11.94
C ALA A 24 -0.61 9.04 -12.04
N CYS A 25 -0.78 9.76 -10.93
CA CYS A 25 -1.59 10.97 -10.86
C CYS A 25 -0.88 12.22 -11.39
N SER A 26 0.41 12.17 -11.71
CA SER A 26 1.20 13.31 -12.21
C SER A 26 1.20 13.42 -13.73
N SER A 27 0.69 12.40 -14.42
CA SER A 27 0.56 12.39 -15.88
C SER A 27 -0.63 13.25 -16.33
N GLY A 28 -0.37 14.53 -16.62
CA GLY A 28 -1.30 15.46 -17.30
C GLY A 28 -2.06 16.45 -16.40
N ASP A 29 -2.75 17.40 -17.03
CA ASP A 29 -3.72 18.30 -16.39
C ASP A 29 -4.98 17.51 -16.03
N GLY A 30 -4.85 16.78 -14.93
CA GLY A 30 -5.92 15.97 -14.38
C GLY A 30 -7.04 16.81 -13.74
N PRO A 31 -8.26 16.29 -13.64
CA PRO A 31 -9.33 16.91 -12.86
C PRO A 31 -8.88 17.18 -11.41
N GLN A 32 -9.50 18.14 -10.71
CA GLN A 32 -9.22 18.46 -9.30
C GLN A 32 -9.19 17.22 -8.37
N ARG A 33 -9.96 16.18 -8.71
CA ARG A 33 -9.93 14.87 -8.05
C ARG A 33 -8.52 14.23 -8.05
N LEU A 34 -7.79 14.28 -9.16
CA LEU A 34 -6.44 13.68 -9.24
C LEU A 34 -5.41 14.46 -8.41
N GLN A 35 -5.60 15.77 -8.23
CA GLN A 35 -4.78 16.53 -7.29
C GLN A 35 -5.00 16.04 -5.85
N MET A 36 -6.25 15.85 -5.43
CA MET A 36 -6.56 15.29 -4.10
C MET A 36 -5.95 13.89 -3.91
N VAL A 37 -6.02 13.03 -4.92
CA VAL A 37 -5.43 11.68 -4.85
C VAL A 37 -3.90 11.75 -4.77
N ARG A 38 -3.28 12.71 -5.47
CA ARG A 38 -1.84 12.96 -5.39
C ARG A 38 -1.42 13.37 -3.97
N ASP A 39 -2.18 14.27 -3.35
CA ASP A 39 -1.90 14.72 -1.98
C ASP A 39 -2.05 13.57 -0.98
N LEU A 40 -3.10 12.76 -1.10
CA LEU A 40 -3.30 11.56 -0.29
C LEU A 40 -2.18 10.52 -0.51
N ALA A 41 -1.77 10.29 -1.76
CA ALA A 41 -0.66 9.39 -2.07
C ALA A 41 0.66 9.86 -1.44
N GLN A 42 0.91 11.17 -1.45
CA GLN A 42 2.07 11.78 -0.80
C GLN A 42 2.03 11.61 0.72
N ASP A 43 0.86 11.75 1.35
CA ASP A 43 0.67 11.51 2.78
C ASP A 43 0.90 10.06 3.14
N LEU A 44 0.34 9.13 2.37
CA LEU A 44 0.54 7.68 2.55
C LEU A 44 2.01 7.30 2.38
N LYS A 45 2.71 7.87 1.39
CA LYS A 45 4.15 7.67 1.19
C LYS A 45 4.93 8.06 2.45
N ARG A 46 4.71 9.27 2.98
CA ARG A 46 5.38 9.76 4.19
C ARG A 46 5.12 8.89 5.41
N GLN A 47 3.88 8.43 5.58
CA GLN A 47 3.52 7.53 6.68
C GLN A 47 4.21 6.17 6.56
N LEU A 48 4.27 5.60 5.36
CA LEU A 48 4.97 4.32 5.10
C LEU A 48 6.49 4.44 5.24
N GLU A 49 7.07 5.57 4.87
CA GLU A 49 8.49 5.89 5.13
C GLU A 49 8.78 5.99 6.62
N ALA A 50 7.91 6.64 7.39
CA ALA A 50 8.04 6.70 8.85
C ALA A 50 7.98 5.30 9.46
N LEU A 51 7.02 4.46 9.07
CA LEU A 51 6.88 3.08 9.56
C LEU A 51 8.08 2.20 9.17
N SER A 52 8.63 2.36 7.96
CA SER A 52 9.81 1.60 7.51
C SER A 52 11.10 2.04 8.22
N SER A 53 11.12 3.27 8.75
CA SER A 53 12.24 3.83 9.52
C SER A 53 12.24 3.42 11.00
N LEU A 54 11.13 2.86 11.52
CA LEU A 54 11.02 2.47 12.91
C LEU A 54 12.12 1.45 13.31
N PRO A 55 12.79 1.65 14.46
CA PRO A 55 13.70 0.66 15.04
C PRO A 55 12.97 -0.66 15.28
N ARG A 56 13.70 -1.78 15.21
CA ARG A 56 13.12 -3.11 15.45
C ARG A 56 12.38 -3.22 16.80
N ALA A 57 12.89 -2.57 17.84
CA ALA A 57 12.28 -2.59 19.17
C ALA A 57 10.90 -1.89 19.22
N GLU A 58 10.60 -1.02 18.25
CA GLU A 58 9.37 -0.24 18.17
C GLU A 58 8.43 -0.75 17.06
N ALA A 59 8.89 -1.69 16.24
CA ALA A 59 8.13 -2.29 15.14
C ALA A 59 7.14 -3.35 15.66
N SER A 60 6.09 -2.90 16.34
CA SER A 60 5.02 -3.75 16.88
C SER A 60 4.12 -4.35 15.79
N SER A 61 3.34 -5.37 16.16
CA SER A 61 2.29 -5.92 15.29
C SER A 61 1.30 -4.85 14.83
N ASP A 62 1.00 -3.86 15.68
CA ASP A 62 0.14 -2.72 15.32
C ASP A 62 0.80 -1.83 14.26
N ALA A 63 2.10 -1.57 14.35
CA ALA A 63 2.83 -0.80 13.33
C ALA A 63 2.86 -1.53 11.97
N LEU A 64 2.97 -2.86 12.00
CA LEU A 64 2.87 -3.70 10.80
C LEU A 64 1.45 -3.68 10.22
N ALA A 65 0.43 -3.87 11.05
CA ALA A 65 -0.96 -3.79 10.64
C ALA A 65 -1.30 -2.42 10.06
N GLU A 66 -0.82 -1.33 10.66
CA GLU A 66 -0.96 0.02 10.14
C GLU A 66 -0.31 0.18 8.76
N ALA A 67 0.91 -0.34 8.56
CA ALA A 67 1.52 -0.34 7.23
C ALA A 67 0.68 -1.10 6.19
N ALA A 68 0.09 -2.24 6.57
CA ALA A 68 -0.82 -2.97 5.70
C ALA A 68 -2.07 -2.13 5.37
N LEU A 69 -2.69 -1.49 6.37
CA LEU A 69 -3.85 -0.61 6.16
C LEU A 69 -3.53 0.49 5.13
N ARG A 70 -2.39 1.18 5.28
CA ARG A 70 -1.95 2.23 4.34
C ARG A 70 -1.69 1.70 2.93
N CYS A 71 -1.13 0.50 2.79
CA CYS A 71 -1.01 -0.15 1.47
C CYS A 71 -2.38 -0.51 0.88
N GLY A 72 -3.32 -0.99 1.70
CA GLY A 72 -4.71 -1.21 1.29
C GLY A 72 -5.36 0.07 0.76
N ASP A 73 -5.09 1.21 1.40
CA ASP A 73 -5.59 2.51 0.97
C ASP A 73 -4.95 2.95 -0.37
N VAL A 74 -3.65 2.73 -0.57
CA VAL A 74 -2.97 2.97 -1.87
C VAL A 74 -3.65 2.18 -2.99
N ALA A 75 -3.87 0.88 -2.80
CA ALA A 75 -4.51 0.03 -3.79
C ALA A 75 -5.94 0.49 -4.09
N THR A 76 -6.71 0.84 -3.04
CA THR A 76 -8.08 1.35 -3.17
C THR A 76 -8.12 2.66 -3.95
N LEU A 77 -7.24 3.61 -3.63
CA LEU A 77 -7.15 4.89 -4.35
C LEU A 77 -6.80 4.69 -5.83
N ALA A 78 -5.88 3.77 -6.14
CA ALA A 78 -5.54 3.41 -7.51
C ALA A 78 -6.77 2.91 -8.28
N ALA A 79 -7.50 1.92 -7.74
CA ALA A 79 -8.68 1.35 -8.38
C ALA A 79 -9.83 2.35 -8.55
N CYS A 80 -10.10 3.16 -7.53
CA CYS A 80 -11.17 4.17 -7.57
C CYS A 80 -10.92 5.27 -8.61
N ASN A 81 -9.66 5.57 -8.94
CA ASN A 81 -9.31 6.69 -9.81
C ASN A 81 -8.79 6.28 -11.18
N ALA A 82 -8.62 4.99 -11.47
CA ALA A 82 -8.15 4.48 -12.75
C ALA A 82 -8.90 5.03 -13.97
N GLY A 83 -10.22 5.21 -13.86
CA GLY A 83 -11.03 5.75 -14.96
C GLY A 83 -10.65 7.18 -15.35
N ALA A 84 -10.15 7.98 -14.41
CA ALA A 84 -9.73 9.36 -14.63
C ALA A 84 -8.27 9.51 -15.09
N LEU A 85 -7.48 8.44 -15.04
CA LEU A 85 -6.08 8.45 -15.45
C LEU A 85 -5.94 8.26 -16.97
N PRO A 86 -4.92 8.88 -17.61
CA PRO A 86 -4.51 8.51 -18.96
C PRO A 86 -3.95 7.07 -18.98
N PRO A 87 -3.80 6.42 -20.15
CA PRO A 87 -3.33 5.04 -20.24
C PRO A 87 -2.04 4.76 -19.46
N GLU A 88 -0.99 5.58 -19.63
CA GLU A 88 0.27 5.44 -18.89
C GLU A 88 0.08 5.56 -17.36
N GLY A 89 -0.83 6.43 -16.94
CA GLY A 89 -1.20 6.57 -15.52
C GLY A 89 -1.92 5.34 -14.99
N ARG A 90 -2.75 4.68 -15.81
CA ARG A 90 -3.43 3.43 -15.43
C ARG A 90 -2.45 2.29 -15.21
N ASP A 91 -1.44 2.16 -16.07
CA ASP A 91 -0.40 1.13 -15.91
C ASP A 91 0.40 1.33 -14.62
N LEU A 92 0.76 2.58 -14.33
CA LEU A 92 1.42 2.93 -13.06
C LEU A 92 0.53 2.67 -11.84
N ALA A 93 -0.77 2.96 -11.94
CA ALA A 93 -1.74 2.67 -10.87
C ALA A 93 -1.93 1.16 -10.65
N LEU A 94 -1.93 0.36 -11.71
CA LEU A 94 -1.97 -1.09 -11.63
C LEU A 94 -0.73 -1.67 -10.94
N GLU A 95 0.46 -1.20 -11.31
CA GLU A 95 1.71 -1.62 -10.68
C GLU A 95 1.77 -1.19 -9.21
N ALA A 96 1.31 0.03 -8.88
CA ALA A 96 1.20 0.49 -7.50
C ALA A 96 0.26 -0.41 -6.68
N ALA A 97 -0.91 -0.76 -7.20
CA ALA A 97 -1.86 -1.65 -6.53
C ALA A 97 -1.31 -3.07 -6.35
N ARG A 98 -0.61 -3.61 -7.35
CA ARG A 98 0.06 -4.92 -7.27
C ARG A 98 1.07 -4.95 -6.14
N ARG A 99 1.96 -3.95 -6.10
CA ARG A 99 2.98 -3.82 -5.07
C ARG A 99 2.37 -3.64 -3.68
N ALA A 100 1.35 -2.81 -3.55
CA ALA A 100 0.62 -2.65 -2.30
C ALA A 100 0.01 -3.97 -1.80
N ARG A 101 -0.57 -4.78 -2.70
CA ARG A 101 -1.09 -6.12 -2.39
C ARG A 101 0.00 -7.09 -1.94
N GLU A 102 1.19 -7.05 -2.56
CA GLU A 102 2.32 -7.88 -2.13
C GLU A 102 2.75 -7.53 -0.70
N VAL A 103 2.72 -6.24 -0.35
CA VAL A 103 3.03 -5.77 1.01
C VAL A 103 1.98 -6.23 2.01
N THR A 104 0.68 -6.08 1.70
CA THR A 104 -0.39 -6.54 2.61
C THR A 104 -0.33 -8.05 2.85
N ALA A 105 -0.10 -8.84 1.80
CA ALA A 105 0.04 -10.28 1.92
C ALA A 105 1.28 -10.68 2.72
N GLY A 106 2.41 -9.99 2.49
CA GLY A 106 3.66 -10.22 3.23
C GLY A 106 3.53 -9.89 4.72
N VAL A 107 2.86 -8.79 5.06
CA VAL A 107 2.57 -8.41 6.45
C VAL A 107 1.66 -9.44 7.11
N LEU A 108 0.55 -9.82 6.46
CA LEU A 108 -0.39 -10.81 7.00
C LEU A 108 0.32 -12.14 7.27
N ALA A 109 1.08 -12.66 6.30
CA ALA A 109 1.84 -13.89 6.47
C ALA A 109 2.94 -13.77 7.56
N GLY A 110 3.46 -12.57 7.78
CA GLY A 110 4.36 -12.27 8.89
C GLY A 110 3.67 -12.43 10.24
N LEU A 111 2.54 -11.72 10.42
CA LEU A 111 1.76 -11.74 11.66
C LEU A 111 1.20 -13.12 11.98
N GLU A 112 0.72 -13.87 10.98
CA GLU A 112 0.20 -15.23 11.18
C GLU A 112 1.31 -16.22 11.58
N ARG A 113 2.54 -16.02 11.12
CA ARG A 113 3.68 -16.87 11.49
C ARG A 113 4.18 -16.60 12.90
N GLU A 114 4.08 -15.36 13.37
CA GLU A 114 4.47 -15.00 14.74
C GLU A 114 3.57 -15.67 15.79
N GLY A 115 2.31 -16.01 15.44
CA GLY A 115 1.40 -16.79 16.29
C GLY A 115 0.89 -16.07 17.55
N GLU A 116 1.52 -14.96 17.93
CA GLU A 116 1.22 -14.14 19.12
C GLU A 116 0.70 -12.74 18.75
N ALA A 117 0.45 -12.47 17.47
CA ALA A 117 -0.08 -11.18 17.04
C ALA A 117 -1.47 -10.93 17.65
N PRO A 118 -1.74 -9.74 18.20
CA PRO A 118 -3.06 -9.37 18.70
C PRO A 118 -4.15 -9.55 17.62
N GLU A 119 -5.33 -10.02 18.03
CA GLU A 119 -6.45 -10.29 17.11
C GLU A 119 -6.87 -9.05 16.30
N ASN A 120 -6.79 -7.85 16.90
CA ASN A 120 -7.04 -6.59 16.18
C ASN A 120 -6.04 -6.37 15.04
N ALA A 121 -4.74 -6.61 15.27
CA ALA A 121 -3.71 -6.45 14.24
C ALA A 121 -3.91 -7.46 13.09
N LEU A 122 -4.25 -8.71 13.41
CA LEU A 122 -4.58 -9.73 12.40
C LEU A 122 -5.82 -9.37 11.59
N ARG A 123 -6.88 -8.91 12.26
CA ARG A 123 -8.11 -8.48 11.60
C ARG A 123 -7.84 -7.32 10.64
N ASP A 124 -7.05 -6.34 11.05
CA ASP A 124 -6.73 -5.16 10.26
C ASP A 124 -5.84 -5.52 9.06
N ALA A 125 -4.85 -6.39 9.24
CA ALA A 125 -4.03 -6.93 8.15
C ALA A 125 -4.86 -7.74 7.13
N ARG A 126 -5.78 -8.59 7.59
CA ARG A 126 -6.71 -9.33 6.71
C ARG A 126 -7.62 -8.39 5.93
N SER A 127 -8.15 -7.36 6.58
CA SER A 127 -8.97 -6.33 5.94
C SER A 127 -8.18 -5.57 4.87
N ALA A 128 -6.94 -5.19 5.16
CA ALA A 128 -6.06 -4.55 4.20
C ALA A 128 -5.78 -5.44 2.99
N ASP A 129 -5.44 -6.72 3.21
CA ASP A 129 -5.15 -7.66 2.15
C ASP A 129 -6.36 -7.94 1.24
N TRP A 130 -7.54 -8.08 1.85
CA TRP A 130 -8.80 -8.22 1.10
C TRP A 130 -9.08 -7.00 0.22
N ARG A 131 -8.92 -5.78 0.76
CA ARG A 131 -9.11 -4.52 0.02
C ARG A 131 -8.12 -4.39 -1.14
N ALA A 132 -6.84 -4.65 -0.90
CA ALA A 132 -5.81 -4.60 -1.94
C ALA A 132 -6.05 -5.64 -3.05
N SER A 133 -6.44 -6.85 -2.67
CA SER A 133 -6.79 -7.93 -3.61
C SER A 133 -8.06 -7.62 -4.42
N LEU A 134 -9.06 -6.98 -3.82
CA LEU A 134 -10.24 -6.51 -4.56
C LEU A 134 -9.88 -5.39 -5.54
N ALA A 135 -9.13 -4.38 -5.09
CA ALA A 135 -8.71 -3.26 -5.92
C ALA A 135 -7.88 -3.71 -7.14
N LEU A 136 -6.95 -4.66 -6.95
CA LEU A 136 -6.15 -5.21 -8.03
C LEU A 136 -7.01 -5.91 -9.10
N ARG A 137 -8.04 -6.68 -8.67
CA ARG A 137 -8.99 -7.30 -9.61
C ARG A 137 -9.79 -6.26 -10.38
N GLN A 138 -10.30 -5.23 -9.70
CA GLN A 138 -11.03 -4.13 -10.34
C GLN A 138 -10.19 -3.36 -11.37
N LEU A 139 -8.88 -3.25 -11.15
CA LEU A 139 -7.96 -2.66 -12.12
C LEU A 139 -7.72 -3.58 -13.34
N GLY A 140 -7.58 -4.89 -13.11
CA GLY A 140 -7.42 -5.87 -14.18
C GLY A 140 -8.66 -6.09 -15.05
N GLU A 141 -9.86 -5.94 -14.48
CA GLU A 141 -11.13 -5.97 -15.24
C GLU A 141 -11.38 -4.69 -16.07
N ARG A 142 -10.60 -3.64 -15.86
CA ARG A 142 -10.72 -2.33 -16.53
C ARG A 142 -9.59 -2.04 -17.53
N ALA A 143 -8.64 -2.97 -17.68
CA ALA A 143 -7.58 -2.92 -18.68
C ALA A 143 -8.05 -3.58 -19.99
#